data_AF-A0A4S8NR57-F1
#
_entry.id   AF-A0A4S8NR57-F1
#
_cell.length_a   1.000
_cell.length_b   1.000
_cell.length_c   1.000
_cell.angle_alpha   90.00
_cell.angle_beta   90.00
_cell.angle_gamma   90.00
#
_symmetry.space_group_name_H-M   'P 1'
#
loop_
_entity.id
_entity.type
_entity.pdbx_description
1 polymer ?
#
loop_
_entity_poly.entity_id
_entity_poly.type
_entity_poly.pdbx_seq_one_letter_code
_entity_poly.pdbx_strand_id
1 'polypeptide(L)'
;MAVTLDVPPGVLRLAERAWDDAHDKLSAAGTRLDGIVPAGLSTVVSTAVTAFLDVWSAEIATLVRQASAHAGAFADLDADLEITDAVEAARLRSLLPYAHRDATIRVV
;
A
#
# COMPACT_ATOMS: atom_id res chain seq x y z
N MET A 1 -25.71 -3.02 11.24
CA MET A 1 -25.09 -2.83 12.57
C MET A 1 -23.74 -2.21 12.30
N ALA A 2 -23.44 -1.08 12.95
CA ALA A 2 -22.19 -0.40 12.69
C ALA A 2 -21.07 -1.14 13.43
N VAL A 3 -19.91 -1.25 12.81
CA VAL A 3 -18.74 -1.87 13.43
C VAL A 3 -17.69 -0.79 13.65
N THR A 4 -16.96 -0.86 14.77
CA THR A 4 -15.90 0.10 15.07
C THR A 4 -14.58 -0.62 15.35
N LEU A 5 -13.49 0.04 14.98
CA LEU A 5 -12.14 -0.41 15.27
C LEU A 5 -11.63 0.31 16.52
N ASP A 6 -11.33 -0.42 17.58
CA ASP A 6 -10.85 0.14 18.84
C ASP A 6 -9.37 0.49 18.72
N VAL A 7 -9.11 1.67 18.15
CA VAL A 7 -7.77 2.24 17.99
C VAL A 7 -7.70 3.65 18.56
N PRO A 8 -6.53 4.06 19.10
CA PRO A 8 -6.36 5.43 19.58
C PRO A 8 -6.65 6.49 18.51
N PRO A 9 -7.13 7.69 18.91
CA PRO A 9 -7.36 8.79 17.99
C PRO A 9 -6.10 9.10 17.17
N GLY A 10 -6.27 9.26 15.85
CA GLY A 10 -5.17 9.59 14.94
C GLY A 10 -4.36 8.40 14.43
N VAL A 11 -4.58 7.17 14.93
CA VAL A 11 -3.92 5.96 14.38
C VAL A 11 -4.35 5.69 12.94
N LEU A 12 -5.63 5.88 12.61
CA LEU A 12 -6.14 5.71 11.24
C LEU A 12 -5.46 6.67 10.26
N ARG A 13 -5.38 7.96 10.61
CA ARG A 13 -4.66 8.99 9.83
C ARG A 13 -3.16 8.72 9.72
N LEU A 14 -2.56 8.15 10.77
CA LEU A 14 -1.15 7.75 10.71
C LEU A 14 -0.94 6.55 9.79
N ALA A 15 -1.89 5.60 9.77
CA ALA A 15 -1.87 4.47 8.86
C ALA A 15 -2.05 4.92 7.40
N GLU A 16 -3.01 5.81 7.13
CA GLU A 16 -3.21 6.48 5.84
C GLU A 16 -1.91 7.12 5.33
N ARG A 17 -1.31 8.01 6.14
CA ARG A 17 -0.03 8.65 5.80
C ARG A 17 1.10 7.66 5.56
N ALA A 18 1.16 6.57 6.31
CA ALA A 18 2.17 5.55 6.11
C ALA A 18 2.01 4.83 4.77
N TRP A 19 0.78 4.62 4.31
CA TRP A 19 0.49 4.06 2.99
C TRP A 19 0.75 5.06 1.86
N ASP A 20 0.44 6.33 2.04
CA ASP A 20 0.79 7.40 1.10
C ASP A 20 2.31 7.55 0.96
N ASP A 21 3.04 7.62 2.07
CA ASP A 21 4.50 7.65 2.07
C ASP A 21 5.10 6.43 1.33
N ALA A 22 4.48 5.25 1.49
CA ALA A 22 4.90 4.05 0.79
C ALA A 22 4.60 4.14 -0.71
N HIS A 23 3.43 4.65 -1.10
CA HIS A 23 3.07 4.92 -2.48
C HIS A 23 4.11 5.85 -3.14
N ASP A 24 4.44 6.97 -2.52
CA ASP A 24 5.40 7.94 -3.06
C ASP A 24 6.80 7.33 -3.24
N LYS A 25 7.28 6.58 -2.24
CA LYS A 25 8.58 5.92 -2.30
C LYS A 25 8.63 4.85 -3.39
N LEU A 26 7.56 4.06 -3.55
CA LEU A 26 7.46 3.04 -4.59
C LEU A 26 7.34 3.67 -5.98
N SER A 27 6.55 4.73 -6.14
CA SER A 27 6.42 5.48 -7.39
C SER A 27 7.78 6.04 -7.83
N ALA A 28 8.51 6.68 -6.91
CA ALA A 28 9.85 7.17 -7.18
C ALA A 28 10.85 6.05 -7.52
N ALA A 29 10.75 4.88 -6.88
CA ALA A 29 11.57 3.71 -7.21
C ALA A 29 11.25 3.16 -8.61
N GLY A 30 9.96 3.09 -8.99
CA GLY A 30 9.51 2.71 -10.32
C GLY A 30 10.09 3.63 -11.41
N THR A 31 9.99 4.95 -11.23
CA THR A 31 10.58 5.92 -12.17
C THR A 31 12.09 5.74 -12.34
N ARG A 32 12.82 5.41 -11.26
CA ARG A 32 14.26 5.15 -11.34
C ARG A 32 14.57 3.88 -12.14
N LEU A 33 13.77 2.83 -12.00
CA LEU A 33 13.95 1.57 -12.73
C LEU A 33 13.66 1.76 -14.22
N ASP A 34 12.59 2.45 -14.58
CA ASP A 34 12.23 2.74 -15.97
C ASP A 34 13.28 3.61 -16.68
N GLY A 35 14.07 4.38 -15.91
CA GLY A 35 15.19 5.16 -16.42
C GLY A 35 16.48 4.38 -16.66
N ILE A 36 16.55 3.10 -16.28
CA ILE A 36 17.76 2.29 -16.47
C ILE A 36 17.87 1.84 -17.92
N VAL A 37 18.92 2.30 -18.61
CA VAL A 37 19.27 1.84 -19.95
C VAL A 37 20.50 0.91 -19.85
N PRO A 38 20.36 -0.41 -20.08
CA PRO A 38 21.48 -1.33 -20.03
C PRO A 38 22.47 -1.02 -21.17
N ALA A 39 23.59 -0.37 -20.84
CA ALA A 39 24.64 0.00 -21.80
C ALA A 39 25.95 -0.73 -21.49
N GLY A 40 26.76 -1.01 -22.53
CA GLY A 40 28.07 -1.65 -22.38
C GLY A 40 28.03 -3.13 -22.02
N LEU A 41 26.86 -3.78 -22.14
CA LEU A 41 26.67 -5.22 -21.89
C LEU A 41 26.68 -6.01 -23.21
N SER A 42 27.10 -7.27 -23.15
CA SER A 42 26.91 -8.20 -24.26
C SER A 42 25.42 -8.50 -24.45
N THR A 43 25.02 -8.91 -25.66
CA THR A 43 23.60 -9.20 -25.98
C THR A 43 22.97 -10.21 -25.03
N VAL A 44 23.70 -11.26 -24.63
CA VAL A 44 23.17 -12.28 -23.70
C VAL A 44 22.87 -11.67 -22.34
N VAL A 45 23.76 -10.81 -21.84
CA VAL A 45 23.60 -10.17 -20.53
C VAL A 45 22.54 -9.08 -20.59
N SER A 46 22.48 -8.28 -21.67
CA SER A 46 21.48 -7.23 -21.82
C SER A 46 20.06 -7.80 -21.88
N THR A 47 19.84 -8.93 -22.58
CA THR A 47 18.53 -9.60 -22.58
C THR A 47 18.08 -10.02 -21.18
N ALA A 48 18.97 -10.62 -20.39
CA ALA A 48 18.66 -11.03 -19.02
C ALA A 48 18.36 -9.82 -18.11
N VAL A 49 19.13 -8.73 -18.25
CA VAL A 49 18.93 -7.48 -17.50
C VAL A 49 17.61 -6.81 -17.89
N THR A 50 17.28 -6.72 -19.17
CA THR A 50 16.01 -6.15 -19.63
C THR A 50 14.83 -6.94 -19.09
N ALA A 51 14.86 -8.27 -19.17
CA ALA A 51 13.78 -9.11 -18.63
C ALA A 51 13.60 -8.93 -17.12
N PHE A 52 14.71 -8.78 -16.38
CA PHE A 52 14.66 -8.47 -14.95
C PHE A 52 14.00 -7.11 -14.69
N LEU A 53 14.41 -6.06 -15.42
CA LEU A 53 13.86 -4.71 -15.26
C LEU A 53 12.36 -4.69 -15.57
N ASP A 54 11.93 -5.32 -16.64
CA ASP A 54 10.51 -5.38 -17.04
C ASP A 54 9.63 -6.02 -15.95
N VAL A 55 10.09 -7.15 -15.38
CA VAL A 55 9.37 -7.83 -14.29
C VAL A 55 9.29 -6.92 -13.07
N TRP A 56 10.40 -6.30 -12.65
CA TRP A 56 10.41 -5.44 -11.47
C TRP A 56 9.61 -4.16 -11.63
N SER A 57 9.61 -3.54 -12.81
CA SER A 57 8.75 -2.38 -13.11
C SER A 57 7.26 -2.77 -13.01
N ALA A 58 6.86 -3.94 -13.50
CA ALA A 58 5.48 -4.41 -13.40
C ALA A 58 5.05 -4.70 -11.95
N GLU A 59 5.92 -5.34 -11.17
CA GLU A 59 5.67 -5.62 -9.74
C GLU A 59 5.54 -4.32 -8.94
N ILE A 60 6.46 -3.37 -9.13
CA ILE A 60 6.39 -2.07 -8.44
C ILE A 60 5.13 -1.31 -8.83
N ALA A 61 4.75 -1.28 -10.10
CA ALA A 61 3.49 -0.64 -10.52
C ALA A 61 2.27 -1.25 -9.80
N THR A 62 2.29 -2.56 -9.53
CA THR A 62 1.24 -3.23 -8.75
C THR A 62 1.24 -2.81 -7.29
N LEU A 63 2.41 -2.78 -6.65
CA LEU A 63 2.55 -2.34 -5.26
C LEU A 63 2.17 -0.86 -5.07
N VAL A 64 2.51 0.00 -6.03
CA VAL A 64 2.11 1.42 -6.06
C VAL A 64 0.59 1.58 -6.04
N ARG A 65 -0.13 0.81 -6.88
CA ARG A 65 -1.60 0.83 -6.91
C ARG A 65 -2.20 0.31 -5.61
N GLN A 66 -1.62 -0.75 -5.03
CA GLN A 66 -2.08 -1.29 -3.75
C GLN A 66 -1.89 -0.29 -2.61
N ALA A 67 -0.73 0.36 -2.51
CA ALA A 67 -0.46 1.37 -1.49
C ALA A 67 -1.46 2.53 -1.57
N SER A 68 -1.72 3.06 -2.78
CA SER A 68 -2.71 4.12 -2.99
C SER A 68 -4.13 3.67 -2.61
N ALA A 69 -4.53 2.45 -3.00
CA ALA A 69 -5.84 1.92 -2.64
C ALA A 69 -6.01 1.71 -1.13
N HIS A 70 -4.93 1.35 -0.42
CA HIS A 70 -4.95 1.21 1.04
C HIS A 70 -5.00 2.55 1.76
N ALA A 71 -4.29 3.58 1.27
CA ALA A 71 -4.45 4.94 1.79
C ALA A 71 -5.89 5.45 1.59
N GLY A 72 -6.45 5.29 0.39
CA GLY A 72 -7.82 5.67 0.08
C GLY A 72 -8.86 5.01 1.01
N ALA A 73 -8.69 3.72 1.34
CA ALA A 73 -9.58 3.02 2.26
C ALA A 73 -9.62 3.64 3.68
N PHE A 74 -8.53 4.26 4.13
CA PHE A 74 -8.51 4.98 5.41
C PHE A 74 -9.11 6.39 5.29
N ALA A 75 -8.91 7.07 4.17
CA ALA A 75 -9.51 8.38 3.90
C ALA A 75 -11.05 8.29 3.81
N ASP A 76 -11.57 7.28 3.11
CA ASP A 76 -13.00 7.01 3.00
C ASP A 76 -13.63 6.71 4.39
N LEU A 77 -12.91 6.00 5.25
CA LEU A 77 -13.33 5.73 6.62
C LEU A 77 -13.41 6.98 7.50
N ASP A 78 -12.45 7.91 7.39
CA ASP A 78 -12.45 9.17 8.14
C ASP A 78 -13.60 10.09 7.67
N ALA A 79 -13.99 9.99 6.39
CA ALA A 79 -15.09 10.76 5.80
C ALA A 79 -16.48 10.22 6.15
N ASP A 80 -16.69 8.89 6.07
CA ASP A 80 -18.01 8.27 6.26
C ASP A 80 -18.26 7.80 7.70
N LEU A 81 -17.24 7.75 8.57
CA LEU A 81 -17.29 7.39 10.00
C LEU A 81 -17.96 6.04 10.35
N GLU A 82 -18.40 5.26 9.36
CA GLU A 82 -19.09 3.99 9.56
C GLU A 82 -18.39 2.85 8.81
N ILE A 83 -17.85 1.88 9.56
CA ILE A 83 -17.48 0.58 8.98
C ILE A 83 -18.77 -0.23 8.86
N THR A 84 -19.10 -0.57 7.62
CA THR A 84 -20.39 -1.16 7.25
C THR A 84 -20.53 -2.61 7.73
N ASP A 85 -19.41 -3.35 7.86
CA ASP A 85 -19.40 -4.73 8.34
C ASP A 85 -18.08 -5.17 9.00
N ALA A 86 -18.09 -6.34 9.64
CA ALA A 86 -16.93 -6.90 10.34
C ALA A 86 -15.80 -7.37 9.40
N VAL A 87 -16.09 -7.64 8.12
CA VAL A 87 -15.11 -8.07 7.13
C VAL A 87 -14.23 -6.88 6.74
N GLU A 88 -14.83 -5.72 6.49
CA GLU A 88 -14.13 -4.49 6.18
C GLU A 88 -13.33 -4.00 7.40
N ALA A 89 -13.87 -4.11 8.61
CA ALA A 89 -13.10 -3.81 9.84
C ALA A 89 -11.86 -4.72 9.97
N ALA A 90 -11.99 -6.01 9.68
CA ALA A 90 -10.85 -6.95 9.72
C ALA A 90 -9.82 -6.65 8.63
N ARG A 91 -10.27 -6.27 7.44
CA ARG A 91 -9.42 -5.81 6.34
C ARG A 91 -8.63 -4.56 6.75
N LEU A 92 -9.30 -3.51 7.20
CA LEU A 92 -8.66 -2.26 7.64
C LEU A 92 -7.68 -2.50 8.79
N ARG A 93 -8.05 -3.35 9.75
CA ARG A 93 -7.15 -3.77 10.84
C ARG A 93 -5.85 -4.41 10.34
N SER A 94 -5.93 -5.23 9.28
CA SER A 94 -4.75 -5.86 8.70
C SER A 94 -3.80 -4.85 8.03
N LEU A 95 -4.33 -3.70 7.63
CA LEU A 95 -3.59 -2.61 6.98
C LEU A 95 -3.00 -1.62 7.99
N LEU A 96 -3.31 -1.74 9.28
CA LEU A 96 -2.71 -0.91 10.32
C LEU A 96 -1.23 -1.23 10.53
N PRO A 97 -0.47 -0.28 11.11
CA PRO A 97 0.85 -0.56 11.67
C PRO A 97 0.80 -1.79 12.56
N TYR A 98 1.88 -2.58 12.54
CA TYR A 98 1.92 -3.88 13.23
C TYR A 98 1.53 -3.78 14.72
N ALA A 99 1.88 -2.68 15.39
CA ALA A 99 1.54 -2.40 16.78
C ALA A 99 0.03 -2.29 17.08
N HIS A 100 -0.82 -2.19 16.05
CA HIS A 100 -2.27 -2.05 16.15
C HIS A 100 -3.03 -3.10 15.34
N ARG A 101 -2.34 -4.13 14.82
CA ARG A 101 -2.97 -5.19 14.01
C ARG A 101 -3.91 -6.11 14.81
N ASP A 102 -3.84 -6.07 16.13
CA ASP A 102 -4.69 -6.81 17.06
C ASP A 102 -5.85 -5.96 17.62
N ALA A 103 -6.06 -4.75 17.08
CA ALA A 103 -7.16 -3.87 17.48
C ALA A 103 -8.50 -4.61 17.56
N THR A 104 -9.25 -4.34 18.62
CA THR A 104 -10.53 -5.01 18.84
C THR A 104 -11.57 -4.46 17.88
N ILE A 105 -12.33 -5.35 17.24
CA ILE A 105 -13.47 -5.00 16.40
C ILE A 105 -14.73 -5.10 17.27
N ARG A 106 -15.44 -3.98 17.44
CA ARG A 106 -16.65 -3.90 18.27
C ARG A 106 -17.88 -3.73 17.39
N VAL A 107 -18.95 -4.44 17.71
CA VAL A 107 -20.26 -4.25 17.07
C VAL A 107 -21.04 -3.24 17.92
N VAL A 108 -21.53 -2.18 17.29
CA VAL A 108 -22.30 -1.08 17.91
C VAL A 108 -23.74 -1.11 17.42
#